data_AF-A0A4Q5RKC4-F1
#
_entry.id   AF-A0A4Q5RKC4-F1
#
_cell.length_a   1.000
_cell.length_b   1.000
_cell.length_c   1.000
_cell.angle_alpha   90.00
_cell.angle_beta   90.00
_cell.angle_gamma   90.00
#
_symmetry.space_group_name_H-M   'P 1'
#
loop_
_entity.id
_entity.type
_entity.pdbx_description
1 polymer ?
#
loop_
_entity_poly.entity_id
_entity_poly.type
_entity_poly.pdbx_seq_one_letter_code
_entity_poly.pdbx_strand_id
1 'polypeptide(L)'
;HYMQDWYHEPDLLIDISDVFEQRMKAIEAYSTQFFTAVTGAEGPQTYISTPDFLDSVKARARMLGKRLGVKYAEGFISQKKIGIRSLDALIQVET
;
A
#
# COMPACT_ATOMS: atom_id res chain seq x y z
N HIS A 1 7.47 0.46 11.06
CA HIS A 1 8.04 0.10 9.75
C HIS A 1 6.91 -0.16 8.78
N TYR A 2 6.99 0.45 7.59
CA TYR A 2 6.02 0.23 6.51
C TYR A 2 6.36 -1.06 5.76
N MET A 3 5.34 -1.82 5.36
CA MET A 3 5.48 -3.05 4.59
C MET A 3 5.46 -2.74 3.09
N GLN A 4 6.64 -2.60 2.48
CA GLN A 4 6.77 -2.21 1.08
C GLN A 4 6.48 -3.33 0.07
N ASP A 5 6.98 -4.55 0.30
CA ASP A 5 6.97 -5.59 -0.74
C ASP A 5 6.86 -7.00 -0.15
N TRP A 6 7.77 -7.36 0.77
CA TRP A 6 7.73 -8.66 1.44
C TRP A 6 6.56 -8.75 2.41
N TYR A 7 5.80 -9.83 2.31
CA TYR A 7 4.71 -10.08 3.23
C TYR A 7 5.27 -10.38 4.62
N HIS A 8 4.78 -9.59 5.56
CA HIS A 8 4.88 -9.87 6.99
C HIS A 8 3.47 -9.77 7.55
N GLU A 9 3.17 -10.47 8.64
CA GLU A 9 1.91 -10.22 9.33
C GLU A 9 1.95 -8.80 9.93
N PRO A 10 1.01 -7.89 9.59
CA PRO A 10 1.03 -6.53 10.11
C PRO A 10 0.53 -6.49 11.56
N ASP A 11 1.15 -5.63 12.38
CA ASP A 11 0.70 -5.36 13.74
C ASP A 11 -0.48 -4.38 13.77
N LEU A 12 -0.62 -3.56 12.72
CA LEU A 12 -1.68 -2.57 12.57
C LEU A 12 -2.10 -2.46 11.11
N LEU A 13 -3.41 -2.41 10.89
CA LEU A 13 -4.02 -2.10 9.60
C LEU A 13 -4.74 -0.76 9.70
N ILE A 14 -4.56 0.09 8.69
CA ILE A 14 -5.25 1.37 8.57
C ILE A 14 -6.11 1.35 7.30
N ASP A 15 -7.39 1.68 7.44
CA ASP A 15 -8.26 1.92 6.29
C ASP A 15 -7.76 3.13 5.51
N ILE A 16 -7.48 2.92 4.23
CA ILE A 16 -7.02 3.97 3.31
C ILE A 16 -7.97 4.11 2.11
N SER A 17 -9.18 3.56 2.20
CA SER A 17 -10.14 3.49 1.10
C SER A 17 -10.43 4.86 0.48
N ASP A 18 -10.57 5.89 1.31
CA ASP A 18 -10.89 7.26 0.88
C ASP A 18 -9.72 7.98 0.20
N VAL A 19 -8.49 7.57 0.50
CA VAL A 19 -7.25 8.22 0.02
C VAL A 19 -6.45 7.36 -0.96
N PHE A 20 -6.93 6.14 -1.26
CA PHE A 20 -6.20 5.17 -2.07
C PHE A 20 -5.87 5.71 -3.47
N GLU A 21 -6.81 6.38 -4.13
CA GLU A 21 -6.58 6.95 -5.46
C GLU A 21 -5.55 8.08 -5.44
N GLN A 22 -5.54 8.91 -4.38
CA GLN A 22 -4.52 9.95 -4.20
C GLN A 22 -3.14 9.34 -4.01
N ARG A 23 -3.05 8.26 -3.23
CA ARG A 23 -1.82 7.49 -3.06
C ARG A 23 -1.31 6.93 -4.40
N MET A 24 -2.19 6.36 -5.23
CA MET A 24 -1.77 5.82 -6.53
C MET A 24 -1.21 6.92 -7.44
N LYS A 25 -1.85 8.09 -7.48
CA LYS A 25 -1.33 9.27 -8.20
C LYS A 25 0.04 9.72 -7.69
N ALA A 26 0.26 9.65 -6.38
CA ALA A 26 1.56 9.99 -5.79
C ALA A 26 2.67 9.01 -6.21
N ILE A 27 2.35 7.73 -6.38
CA ILE A 27 3.29 6.73 -6.92
C ILE A 27 3.57 7.05 -8.40
N GLU A 28 2.54 7.29 -9.19
CA GLU A 28 2.64 7.59 -10.63
C GLU A 28 3.45 8.86 -10.93
N ALA A 29 3.50 9.82 -10.00
CA ALA A 29 4.27 11.05 -10.13
C ALA A 29 5.80 10.80 -10.27
N TYR A 30 6.31 9.67 -9.79
CA TYR A 30 7.71 9.27 -9.97
C TYR A 30 7.93 8.57 -11.32
N SER A 31 7.61 9.30 -12.40
CA SER A 31 7.54 8.75 -13.76
C SER A 31 8.82 8.06 -14.23
N THR A 32 9.98 8.56 -13.81
CA THR A 32 11.29 7.97 -14.15
C THR A 32 11.56 6.62 -13.47
N GLN A 33 10.88 6.33 -12.36
CA GLN A 33 11.01 5.09 -11.59
C GLN A 33 9.99 4.02 -12.01
N PHE A 34 8.79 4.43 -12.40
CA PHE A 34 7.67 3.52 -12.69
C PHE A 34 7.32 3.38 -14.18
N PHE A 35 7.81 4.27 -15.05
CA PHE A 35 7.44 4.32 -16.48
C PHE A 35 8.64 4.45 -17.43
N THR A 36 9.78 3.86 -17.08
CA THR A 36 11.04 3.94 -17.85
C THR A 36 10.88 3.48 -19.31
N ALA A 37 9.96 2.55 -19.59
CA ALA A 37 9.69 2.07 -20.96
C ALA A 37 8.95 3.08 -21.86
N VAL A 38 8.25 4.08 -21.30
CA VAL A 38 7.40 5.00 -22.08
C VAL A 38 8.18 6.24 -22.54
N THR A 39 9.25 6.62 -21.84
CA THR A 39 9.97 7.89 -22.07
C THR A 39 11.24 7.75 -22.91
N GLY A 40 11.57 6.54 -23.39
CA GLY A 40 12.82 6.30 -24.12
C GLY A 40 14.08 6.53 -23.25
N ALA A 41 13.93 6.55 -21.93
CA ALA A 41 15.04 6.71 -21.00
C ALA A 41 15.88 5.42 -20.98
N GLU A 42 17.16 5.53 -21.34
CA GLU A 42 18.17 4.46 -21.32
C GLU A 42 18.54 4.05 -19.88
N GLY A 43 17.57 3.58 -19.10
CA GLY A 43 17.76 3.01 -17.77
C GLY A 43 17.52 1.50 -17.78
N PRO A 44 18.23 0.73 -16.93
CA PRO A 44 17.92 -0.69 -16.77
C PRO A 44 16.47 -0.85 -16.29
N GLN A 45 15.71 -1.75 -16.93
CA GLN A 45 14.37 -2.11 -16.47
C GLN A 45 14.49 -2.74 -15.08
N THR A 46 13.76 -2.20 -14.12
CA THR A 46 13.73 -2.69 -12.73
C THR A 46 12.37 -3.31 -12.43
N TYR A 47 12.28 -4.13 -11.38
CA TYR A 47 11.01 -4.73 -10.93
C TYR A 47 9.92 -3.67 -10.74
N ILE A 48 10.28 -2.52 -10.17
CA ILE A 48 9.36 -1.41 -9.92
C ILE A 48 8.93 -0.67 -11.19
N SER A 49 9.66 -0.78 -12.30
CA SER A 49 9.33 -0.09 -13.56
C SER A 49 8.41 -0.90 -14.47
N THR A 50 7.79 -1.96 -13.95
CA THR A 50 6.80 -2.79 -14.67
C THR A 50 5.37 -2.44 -14.25
N PRO A 51 4.38 -2.55 -15.14
CA PRO A 51 2.96 -2.41 -14.76
C PRO A 51 2.56 -3.35 -13.62
N ASP A 52 3.13 -4.56 -13.61
CA ASP A 52 2.91 -5.59 -12.59
C ASP A 52 3.23 -5.09 -11.17
N PHE A 53 4.18 -4.17 -11.01
CA PHE A 53 4.47 -3.56 -9.71
C PHE A 53 3.27 -2.77 -9.17
N LEU A 54 2.65 -1.91 -9.99
CA LEU A 54 1.49 -1.12 -9.56
C LEU A 54 0.30 -2.03 -9.24
N ASP A 55 0.12 -3.10 -10.01
CA ASP A 55 -0.90 -4.09 -9.74
C ASP A 55 -0.64 -4.86 -8.44
N SER A 56 0.63 -5.17 -8.14
CA SER A 56 1.02 -5.76 -6.84
C SER A 56 0.69 -4.84 -5.66
N VAL A 57 0.90 -3.53 -5.80
CA VAL A 57 0.57 -2.54 -4.77
C VAL A 57 -0.94 -2.50 -4.53
N LYS A 58 -1.74 -2.45 -5.61
CA LYS A 58 -3.20 -2.51 -5.53
C LYS A 58 -3.68 -3.82 -4.91
N ALA A 59 -3.14 -4.95 -5.33
CA ALA A 59 -3.51 -6.27 -4.84
C ALA A 59 -3.23 -6.42 -3.33
N ARG A 60 -2.06 -5.96 -2.86
CA ARG A 60 -1.73 -5.98 -1.42
C ARG A 60 -2.69 -5.11 -0.61
N ALA A 61 -2.97 -3.89 -1.07
CA ALA A 61 -3.92 -3.02 -0.39
C ALA A 61 -5.33 -3.62 -0.33
N ARG A 62 -5.78 -4.29 -1.40
CA ARG A 62 -7.07 -5.02 -1.42
C ARG A 62 -7.09 -6.21 -0.47
N MET A 63 -6.03 -7.01 -0.47
CA MET A 63 -5.91 -8.18 0.40
C MET A 63 -5.98 -7.78 1.88
N LEU A 64 -5.26 -6.73 2.27
CA LEU A 64 -5.29 -6.21 3.64
C LEU A 64 -6.65 -5.58 3.97
N GLY A 65 -7.26 -4.83 3.03
CA GLY A 65 -8.59 -4.25 3.20
C GLY A 65 -9.65 -5.31 3.53
N LYS A 66 -9.60 -6.46 2.85
CA LYS A 66 -10.50 -7.59 3.12
C LYS A 66 -10.42 -8.09 4.57
N ARG A 67 -9.26 -8.00 5.23
CA ARG A 67 -9.11 -8.41 6.64
C ARG A 67 -9.79 -7.47 7.63
N LEU A 68 -9.99 -6.20 7.25
CA LEU A 68 -10.73 -5.20 8.03
C LEU A 68 -12.21 -5.08 7.61
N GLY A 69 -12.61 -5.69 6.49
CA GLY A 69 -13.92 -5.49 5.88
C GLY A 69 -14.05 -4.18 5.10
N VAL A 70 -12.94 -3.57 4.67
CA VAL A 70 -12.90 -2.30 3.92
C VAL A 70 -12.30 -2.49 2.51
N LYS A 71 -12.39 -1.47 1.65
CA LYS A 71 -11.96 -1.58 0.24
C LYS A 71 -10.45 -1.72 0.12
N TYR A 72 -9.69 -0.89 0.83
CA TYR A 72 -8.22 -0.89 0.82
C TYR A 72 -7.68 -0.63 2.23
N ALA A 73 -6.64 -1.35 2.63
CA ALA A 73 -5.92 -1.08 3.87
C ALA A 73 -4.40 -1.11 3.66
N GLU A 74 -3.69 -0.44 4.56
CA GLU A 74 -2.23 -0.43 4.63
C GLU A 74 -1.75 -1.03 5.95
N GLY A 75 -0.73 -1.89 5.86
CA GLY A 75 -0.16 -2.61 6.99
C GLY A 75 1.13 -2.01 7.51
N PHE A 76 1.25 -1.95 8.83
CA PHE A 76 2.42 -1.46 9.54
C PHE A 76 2.91 -2.48 10.57
N ILE A 77 4.22 -2.55 10.72
CA ILE A 77 4.90 -3.37 11.74
C ILE A 77 5.51 -2.43 12.78
N SER A 78 5.32 -2.69 14.06
CA SER A 78 5.85 -1.89 15.15
C SER A 78 6.76 -2.72 16.05
N GLN A 79 8.00 -2.25 16.24
CA GLN A 79 8.91 -2.83 17.24
C GLN A 79 8.49 -2.46 18.68
N LYS A 80 7.68 -1.41 18.85
CA LYS A 80 7.20 -0.90 20.14
C LYS A 80 5.71 -1.19 20.31
N LYS A 81 5.21 -1.08 21.54
CA LYS A 81 3.78 -1.20 21.82
C LYS A 81 2.99 -0.09 21.11
N ILE A 82 1.85 -0.45 20.53
CA ILE A 82 0.92 0.49 19.89
C ILE A 82 0.06 1.11 21.00
N GLY A 83 0.06 2.44 21.09
CA GLY A 83 -0.83 3.19 21.97
C GLY A 83 -1.93 3.86 21.16
N ILE A 84 -3.16 3.80 21.65
CA ILE A 84 -4.32 4.51 21.08
C ILE A 84 -4.84 5.53 22.11
N ARG A 85 -5.31 6.68 21.62
CA ARG A 85 -5.85 7.76 22.48
C ARG A 85 -7.36 7.61 22.71
N SER A 86 -8.06 6.94 21.80
CA SER A 86 -9.49 6.63 21.89
C SER A 86 -9.77 5.29 21.20
N LEU A 87 -10.87 4.64 21.60
CA LEU A 87 -11.40 3.44 20.94
C LEU A 87 -12.22 3.78 19.69
N ASP A 88 -12.58 5.05 19.48
CA ASP A 88 -13.45 5.49 18.36
C ASP A 88 -12.85 5.16 16.98
N ALA A 89 -11.53 4.97 16.90
CA ALA A 89 -10.83 4.65 15.66
C ALA A 89 -10.74 3.14 15.36
N LEU A 90 -11.20 2.27 16.26
CA LEU A 90 -11.19 0.83 16.04
C LEU A 90 -12.37 0.43 15.16
N ILE A 91 -12.08 -0.08 13.97
CA ILE A 91 -13.05 -0.48 12.97
C ILE A 91 -12.83 -1.97 12.67
N GLN A 92 -13.89 -2.77 12.82
CA GLN A 92 -13.96 -4.12 12.28
C GLN A 92 -15.39 -4.32 11.76
N VAL A 93 -15.54 -4.40 10.44
CA VAL A 93 -16.83 -4.66 9.81
C VAL A 93 -16.97 -6.18 9.65
N GLU A 94 -17.98 -6.78 10.27
CA GLU A 94 -18.28 -8.19 10.07
C GLU A 94 -18.74 -8.43 8.62
N THR A 95 -18.10 -9.38 7.93
CA THR A 95 -18.47 -9.87 6.59
C THR A 95 -19.32 -11.11 6.66
#